data_AF-A0A0J8WLI2-F1
#
_entry.id   AF-A0A0J8WLI2-F1
#
_cell.length_a   1.000
_cell.length_b   1.000
_cell.length_c   1.000
_cell.angle_alpha   90.00
_cell.angle_beta   90.00
_cell.angle_gamma   90.00
#
_symmetry.space_group_name_H-M   'P 1'
#
loop_
_entity.id
_entity.type
_entity.pdbx_description
1 polymer ?
#
loop_
_entity_poly.entity_id
_entity_poly.type
_entity_poly.pdbx_seq_one_letter_code
_entity_poly.pdbx_strand_id
1 'polypeptide(L)'
;MSVTARLDVGTYVELGEGVAVTQGLEDALCCVVRADGDVRDVRRVNQSTGLPEGPEARFLAAELRPARPVAVQRCSARRVR
;
A
#
# COMPACT_ATOMS: atom_id res chain seq x y z
N MET A 1 3.96 -18.50 -15.93
CA MET A 1 3.14 -17.29 -16.13
C MET A 1 3.01 -16.60 -14.79
N SER A 2 3.93 -15.70 -14.46
CA SER A 2 3.85 -14.94 -13.22
C SER A 2 2.71 -13.94 -13.39
N VAL A 3 1.59 -14.16 -12.70
CA VAL A 3 0.53 -13.16 -12.57
C VAL A 3 1.14 -12.01 -11.77
N THR A 4 1.64 -10.99 -12.47
CA THR A 4 1.91 -9.70 -11.84
C THR A 4 0.56 -9.13 -11.46
N ALA A 5 0.22 -9.20 -10.17
CA ALA A 5 -0.98 -8.55 -9.65
C ALA A 5 -0.95 -7.08 -10.09
N ARG A 6 -1.97 -6.63 -10.81
CA ARG A 6 -2.09 -5.22 -11.17
C ARG A 6 -2.36 -4.43 -9.89
N LEU A 7 -1.40 -3.61 -9.50
CA LEU A 7 -1.51 -2.72 -8.36
C LEU A 7 -2.20 -1.43 -8.82
N ASP A 8 -3.51 -1.47 -9.01
CA ASP A 8 -4.27 -0.29 -9.47
C ASP A 8 -4.54 0.70 -8.33
N VAL A 9 -4.99 1.91 -8.65
CA VAL A 9 -5.37 2.93 -7.65
C VAL A 9 -6.44 2.37 -6.71
N GLY A 10 -6.26 2.57 -5.40
CA GLY A 10 -7.10 2.01 -4.35
C GLY A 10 -6.65 0.63 -3.84
N THR A 11 -5.65 0.01 -4.48
CA THR A 11 -5.09 -1.27 -4.03
C THR A 11 -4.27 -1.07 -2.76
N TYR A 12 -4.54 -1.89 -1.75
CA TYR A 12 -3.73 -1.94 -0.54
C TYR A 12 -2.48 -2.78 -0.79
N VAL A 13 -1.33 -2.24 -0.40
CA VAL A 13 -0.01 -2.82 -0.66
C VAL A 13 0.88 -2.73 0.57
N GLU A 14 1.86 -3.61 0.61
CA GLU A 14 2.95 -3.63 1.57
C GLU A 14 4.26 -3.52 0.78
N LEU A 15 5.30 -2.94 1.39
CA LEU A 15 6.63 -2.93 0.77
C LEU A 15 7.23 -4.34 0.81
N GLY A 16 7.91 -4.73 -0.25
CA GLY A 16 8.70 -5.96 -0.31
C GLY A 16 9.89 -5.93 0.65
N GLU A 17 10.34 -7.11 1.07
CA GLU A 17 11.55 -7.24 1.88
C GLU A 17 12.76 -6.66 1.14
N GLY A 18 13.55 -5.84 1.83
CA GLY A 18 14.78 -5.23 1.28
C GLY A 18 14.58 -3.95 0.48
N VAL A 19 13.35 -3.43 0.34
CA VAL A 19 13.11 -2.12 -0.26
C VAL A 19 13.59 -1.03 0.68
N ALA A 20 14.32 -0.04 0.17
CA ALA A 20 14.78 1.11 0.95
C ALA A 20 13.57 1.95 1.39
N VAL A 21 13.16 1.75 2.65
CA VAL A 21 11.94 2.37 3.16
C VAL A 21 12.20 3.82 3.53
N THR A 22 11.34 4.73 3.07
CA THR A 22 11.31 6.09 3.63
C THR A 22 10.84 5.98 5.07
N GLN A 23 11.56 6.62 6.02
CA GLN A 23 11.27 6.55 7.45
C GLN A 23 9.76 6.62 7.75
N GLY A 24 9.23 5.62 8.48
CA GLY A 24 7.83 5.58 8.91
C GLY A 24 6.86 4.86 7.97
N LEU A 25 7.37 4.21 6.92
CA LEU A 25 6.64 3.26 6.08
C LEU A 25 7.04 1.79 6.36
N GLU A 26 7.98 1.53 7.28
CA GLU A 26 8.37 0.16 7.62
C GLU A 26 7.16 -0.61 8.17
N ASP A 27 6.89 -1.79 7.61
CA ASP A 27 5.75 -2.66 7.96
C ASP A 27 4.39 -1.95 7.93
N ALA A 28 4.28 -0.83 7.21
CA ALA A 28 3.06 -0.05 7.15
C ALA A 28 2.19 -0.49 5.98
N LEU A 29 0.89 -0.73 6.26
CA LEU A 29 -0.11 -0.88 5.21
C LEU A 29 -0.16 0.42 4.41
N CYS A 30 0.01 0.32 3.10
CA CYS A 30 -0.07 1.44 2.17
C CYS A 30 -1.25 1.26 1.22
N CYS A 31 -1.66 2.34 0.57
CA CYS A 31 -2.66 2.33 -0.48
C CYS A 31 -2.13 3.06 -1.70
N VAL A 32 -2.28 2.46 -2.88
CA VAL A 32 -1.92 3.08 -4.15
C VAL A 32 -2.87 4.25 -4.41
N VAL A 33 -2.34 5.46 -4.54
CA VAL A 33 -3.12 6.66 -4.87
C VAL A 33 -2.93 7.10 -6.32
N ARG A 34 -1.83 6.68 -6.95
CA ARG A 34 -1.59 6.87 -8.39
C ARG A 34 -0.85 5.68 -8.98
N ALA A 35 -1.20 5.35 -10.22
CA ALA A 35 -0.50 4.35 -11.02
C ALA A 35 -0.09 4.95 -12.37
N ASP A 36 1.20 4.85 -12.70
CA ASP A 36 1.77 5.28 -13.97
C ASP A 36 2.75 4.21 -14.47
N GLY A 37 2.36 3.44 -15.49
CA GLY A 37 3.15 2.32 -16.02
C GLY A 37 3.51 1.29 -14.94
N ASP A 38 4.79 1.20 -14.60
CA ASP A 38 5.34 0.35 -13.53
C ASP A 38 5.57 1.10 -12.20
N VAL A 39 5.26 2.38 -12.13
CA VAL A 39 5.45 3.23 -10.94
C VAL A 39 4.13 3.40 -10.20
N ARG A 40 4.18 3.29 -8.87
CA ARG A 40 3.03 3.46 -7.98
C ARG A 40 3.37 4.52 -6.94
N ASP A 41 2.57 5.57 -6.90
CA ASP A 41 2.58 6.49 -5.76
C ASP A 41 1.62 5.91 -4.72
N VAL A 42 2.14 5.69 -3.52
CA VAL A 42 1.43 5.10 -2.39
C VAL A 42 1.43 6.06 -1.21
N ARG A 43 0.42 5.91 -0.36
CA ARG A 43 0.34 6.62 0.93
C ARG A 43 0.13 5.62 2.04
N ARG A 44 0.70 5.92 3.21
CA ARG A 44 0.48 5.13 4.41
C ARG A 44 -1.00 5.12 4.75
N VAL A 45 -1.54 3.99 5.17
CA VAL A 45 -2.90 3.90 5.68
C VAL A 45 -2.85 4.07 7.19
N ASN A 46 -3.59 5.06 7.67
CA ASN A 46 -3.84 5.22 9.10
C ASN A 46 -4.62 4.00 9.60
N GLN A 47 -4.05 3.22 10.52
CA GLN A 47 -4.70 2.00 11.01
C GLN A 47 -5.96 2.26 11.84
N SER A 48 -6.12 3.49 12.35
CA SER A 48 -7.29 3.89 13.14
C SER A 48 -8.47 4.30 12.28
N THR A 49 -8.23 5.02 11.18
CA THR A 49 -9.30 5.52 10.28
C THR A 49 -9.44 4.68 9.01
N GLY A 50 -8.43 3.86 8.69
CA GLY A 50 -8.33 3.11 7.45
C GLY A 50 -8.14 4.01 6.21
N LEU A 51 -7.83 5.30 6.37
CA LEU A 51 -7.65 6.25 5.27
C LEU A 51 -6.17 6.47 4.95
N PRO A 52 -5.81 6.76 3.68
CA PRO A 52 -4.47 7.17 3.33
C PRO A 52 -4.11 8.51 4.01
N GLU A 53 -2.97 8.54 4.71
CA GLU A 53 -2.44 9.68 5.44
C GLU A 53 -0.97 9.92 5.10
N GLY A 54 -0.45 11.08 5.51
CA GLY A 54 0.95 11.42 5.33
C GLY A 54 1.35 11.69 3.87
N PRO A 55 2.66 11.81 3.61
CA PRO A 55 3.21 12.13 2.29
C PRO A 55 3.03 10.97 1.30
N GLU A 56 3.05 11.31 0.02
CA GLU A 56 3.11 10.34 -1.08
C GLU A 56 4.54 9.84 -1.24
N ALA A 57 4.69 8.53 -1.31
CA ALA A 57 5.95 7.86 -1.58
C ALA A 57 5.84 7.07 -2.88
N ARG A 58 6.90 7.10 -3.69
CA ARG A 58 6.92 6.52 -5.03
C ARG A 58 7.75 5.25 -5.05
N PHE A 59 7.15 4.16 -5.51
CA PHE A 59 7.80 2.85 -5.62
C PHE A 59 7.53 2.21 -6.98
N LEU A 60 8.37 1.28 -7.38
CA LEU A 60 8.10 0.40 -8.51
C LEU A 60 7.07 -0.66 -8.10
N ALA A 61 6.23 -1.10 -9.03
CA ALA A 61 5.25 -2.15 -8.79
C ALA A 61 5.91 -3.47 -8.37
N ALA A 62 7.16 -3.72 -8.78
CA ALA A 62 7.95 -4.88 -8.37
C ALA A 62 8.43 -4.80 -6.91
N GLU A 63 8.52 -3.60 -6.35
CA GLU A 63 8.90 -3.37 -4.94
C GLU A 63 7.70 -3.49 -4.00
N LEU A 64 6.49 -3.53 -4.55
CA LEU A 64 5.26 -3.58 -3.80
C LEU A 64 4.63 -4.98 -3.89
N ARG A 65 3.99 -5.40 -2.81
CA ARG A 65 3.21 -6.63 -2.76
C ARG A 65 1.78 -6.32 -2.39
N PRO A 66 0.79 -7.03 -2.95
CA PRO A 66 -0.59 -6.93 -2.48
C PRO A 66 -0.65 -7.21 -0.98
N ALA A 67 -1.27 -6.31 -0.23
CA ALA A 67 -1.41 -6.47 1.21
C ALA A 67 -2.27 -7.70 1.53
N ARG A 68 -1.96 -8.38 2.62
CA ARG A 68 -2.76 -9.54 3.04
C ARG A 68 -4.18 -9.11 3.43
N PRO A 69 -5.23 -9.88 3.08
CA PRO A 69 -6.62 -9.53 3.39
C PRO A 69 -6.86 -9.18 4.86
N VAL A 70 -6.16 -9.85 5.78
CA VAL A 70 -6.26 -9.61 7.23
C VAL A 70 -5.85 -8.19 7.62
N ALA A 71 -4.81 -7.63 6.99
CA ALA A 71 -4.35 -6.26 7.24
C ALA A 71 -5.38 -5.23 6.72
N VAL A 72 -5.96 -5.51 5.54
CA VAL A 72 -7.01 -4.68 4.93
C VAL A 72 -8.30 -4.72 5.76
N GLN A 73 -8.67 -5.89 6.27
CA GLN A 73 -9.90 -6.11 7.04
C GLN A 73 -9.88 -5.39 8.40
N ARG A 74 -8.71 -5.29 9.06
CA ARG A 74 -8.55 -4.46 10.27
C ARG A 74 -8.83 -2.97 10.00
N CYS A 75 -8.48 -2.48 8.81
CA CYS A 75 -8.70 -1.09 8.43
C CYS A 75 -10.15 -0.84 7.97
N SER A 76 -10.77 -1.76 7.24
CA SER A 76 -12.15 -1.62 6.77
C SER A 76 -13.19 -1.79 7.89
N ALA A 77 -12.96 -2.69 8.85
CA ALA A 77 -13.86 -2.90 9.99
C ALA A 77 -14.04 -1.67 10.88
N ARG A 78 -13.08 -0.72 10.86
CA ARG A 78 -13.15 0.53 11.63
C ARG A 78 -13.89 1.67 10.92
N ARG A 79 -14.15 1.57 9.61
CA ARG A 79 -14.92 2.58 8.85
C ARG A 79 -16.43 2.51 9.09
N VAL A 80 -16.94 1.46 9.73
CA VAL A 80 -18.37 1.19 9.92
C VAL A 80 -18.87 1.60 11.32
N ARG A 81 -18.18 2.50 12.01
CA ARG A 81 -18.64 3.07 13.28
C ARG A 81 -18.92 4.55 13.17
#